data_AF-A0A7J8WMI2-F1
#
_entry.id   AF-A0A7J8WMI2-F1
#
_cell.length_a   1.000
_cell.length_b   1.000
_cell.length_c   1.000
_cell.angle_alpha   90.00
_cell.angle_beta   90.00
_cell.angle_gamma   90.00
#
_symmetry.space_group_name_H-M   'P 1'
#
loop_
_entity.id
_entity.type
_entity.pdbx_description
1 polymer ?
#
loop_
_entity_poly.entity_id
_entity_poly.type
_entity_poly.pdbx_seq_one_letter_code
_entity_poly.pdbx_strand_id
1 'polypeptide(L)'
;MYKKDGEIEVLKEVEHNRVKYKFYTTSILLVMFVVTGTIFLYKVEKLDLVDAFYCVCSTITTLGYGDISFSSKGGCVFAVFWILTGTICVAKFFL
;
A
#
# COMPACT_ATOMS: atom_id res chain seq x y z
N MET A 1 20.41 -20.79 35.57
CA MET A 1 19.43 -19.69 35.64
C MET A 1 19.79 -18.59 34.65
N TYR A 2 20.93 -17.91 34.80
CA TYR A 2 21.38 -16.76 33.98
C TYR A 2 21.36 -16.93 32.45
N LYS A 3 21.72 -18.11 31.92
CA LYS A 3 21.74 -18.37 30.47
C LYS A 3 20.33 -18.36 29.84
N LYS A 4 19.31 -18.77 30.60
CA LYS A 4 17.92 -18.84 30.15
C LYS A 4 17.28 -17.46 30.10
N ASP A 5 17.65 -16.58 31.03
CA ASP A 5 17.12 -15.22 31.08
C ASP A 5 17.67 -14.36 29.92
N GLY A 6 18.94 -14.53 29.56
CA GLY A 6 19.54 -13.87 28.39
C GLY A 6 18.97 -14.35 27.04
N GLU A 7 18.67 -15.65 26.89
CA GLU A 7 17.97 -16.15 25.70
C GLU A 7 16.55 -15.56 25.58
N ILE A 8 15.84 -15.38 26.70
CA ILE A 8 14.50 -14.78 26.71
C ILE A 8 14.53 -13.29 26.34
N GLU A 9 15.56 -12.53 26.76
CA GLU A 9 15.73 -11.13 26.34
C GLU A 9 16.03 -10.99 24.84
N VAL A 10 16.93 -11.81 24.31
CA VAL A 10 17.29 -11.79 22.87
C VAL A 10 16.10 -12.19 22.01
N LEU A 11 15.32 -13.19 22.43
CA LEU A 11 14.09 -13.58 21.71
C LEU A 11 13.05 -12.45 21.70
N LYS A 12 12.89 -11.72 22.82
CA LYS A 12 11.98 -10.57 22.90
C LYS A 12 12.43 -9.40 22.01
N GLU A 13 13.73 -9.10 21.94
CA GLU A 13 14.24 -8.07 21.02
C GLU A 13 14.03 -8.44 19.55
N VAL A 14 14.33 -9.70 19.18
CA VAL A 14 14.14 -10.19 17.81
C VAL A 14 12.66 -10.15 17.43
N GLU A 15 11.77 -10.54 18.32
CA GLU A 15 10.33 -10.56 18.06
C GLU A 15 9.75 -9.14 17.96
N HIS A 16 10.18 -8.22 18.82
CA HIS A 16 9.82 -6.80 18.75
C HIS A 16 10.32 -6.13 17.47
N ASN A 17 11.57 -6.36 17.07
CA ASN A 17 12.12 -5.80 15.83
C ASN A 17 11.51 -6.45 14.58
N ARG A 18 11.10 -7.72 14.65
CA ARG A 18 10.42 -8.41 13.54
C ARG A 18 9.10 -7.72 13.18
N VAL A 19 8.31 -7.34 14.18
CA VAL A 19 7.04 -6.63 13.97
C VAL A 19 7.29 -5.26 13.35
N LYS A 20 8.26 -4.50 13.88
CA LYS A 20 8.65 -3.20 13.32
C LYS A 20 9.11 -3.30 11.86
N TYR A 21 9.97 -4.27 11.54
CA TYR A 21 10.49 -4.45 10.18
C TYR A 21 9.38 -4.85 9.20
N LYS A 22 8.46 -5.74 9.61
CA LYS A 22 7.28 -6.09 8.81
C LYS A 22 6.39 -4.88 8.55
N PHE A 23 6.07 -4.11 9.59
CA PHE A 23 5.25 -2.90 9.48
C PHE A 23 5.89 -1.86 8.55
N TYR A 24 7.19 -1.61 8.71
CA TYR A 24 7.93 -0.67 7.87
C TYR A 24 7.96 -1.12 6.41
N THR A 25 8.21 -2.41 6.17
CA THR A 25 8.21 -2.98 4.81
C THR A 25 6.83 -2.85 4.15
N THR A 26 5.74 -3.16 4.86
CA THR A 26 4.38 -3.00 4.32
C THR A 26 4.02 -1.53 4.08
N SER A 27 4.41 -0.62 4.98
CA SER A 27 4.21 0.82 4.81
C SER A 27 4.91 1.34 3.55
N ILE A 28 6.17 0.93 3.32
CA ILE A 28 6.90 1.30 2.11
C ILE A 28 6.21 0.76 0.87
N LEU A 29 5.77 -0.51 0.88
CA LEU A 29 5.06 -1.11 -0.24
C LEU A 29 3.78 -0.34 -0.57
N LEU A 30 3.02 0.09 0.44
CA LEU A 30 1.80 0.89 0.25
C LEU A 30 2.12 2.25 -0.39
N VAL A 31 3.16 2.94 0.07
CA VAL A 31 3.58 4.24 -0.49
C VAL A 31 4.02 4.07 -1.95
N MET A 32 4.83 3.05 -2.24
CA MET A 32 5.25 2.73 -3.62
C MET A 32 4.06 2.40 -4.51
N PHE A 33 3.05 1.73 -3.94
CA PHE A 33 1.79 1.46 -4.60
C PHE A 33 1.12 2.79 -4.99
N VAL A 34 0.79 3.64 -4.01
CA VAL A 34 0.14 4.94 -4.24
C VAL A 34 0.88 5.78 -5.30
N VAL A 35 2.21 5.86 -5.22
CA VAL A 35 3.04 6.60 -6.17
C VAL A 35 2.89 6.05 -7.59
N THR A 36 2.95 4.73 -7.76
CA THR A 36 2.83 4.09 -9.08
C THR A 36 1.44 4.34 -9.69
N GLY A 37 0.37 4.22 -8.91
CA GLY A 37 -0.99 4.53 -9.35
C GLY A 37 -1.13 6.00 -9.77
N THR A 38 -0.52 6.91 -9.00
CA THR A 38 -0.58 8.36 -9.26
C THR A 38 0.15 8.72 -10.55
N ILE A 39 1.35 8.15 -10.75
CA ILE A 39 2.13 8.35 -11.98
C ILE A 39 1.38 7.79 -13.19
N PHE A 40 0.72 6.63 -13.06
CA PHE A 40 -0.07 6.04 -14.13
C PHE A 40 -1.23 6.96 -14.53
N LEU A 41 -2.03 7.44 -13.57
CA LEU A 41 -3.14 8.36 -13.83
C LEU A 41 -2.67 9.70 -14.43
N TYR A 42 -1.56 10.25 -13.94
CA TYR A 42 -0.96 11.46 -14.50
C TYR A 42 -0.49 11.29 -15.95
N LYS A 43 0.14 10.15 -16.28
CA LYS A 43 0.73 9.92 -17.62
C LYS A 43 -0.27 9.40 -18.65
N VAL A 44 -1.16 8.50 -18.24
CA VAL A 44 -2.06 7.77 -19.15
C VAL A 44 -3.40 8.47 -19.28
N GLU A 45 -4.01 8.85 -18.14
CA GLU A 45 -5.31 9.53 -18.10
C GLU A 45 -5.17 11.05 -18.20
N LYS A 46 -3.93 11.58 -18.15
CA LYS A 46 -3.62 13.03 -18.20
C LYS A 46 -4.34 13.84 -17.12
N LEU A 47 -4.63 13.23 -15.98
CA LEU A 47 -5.17 13.91 -14.81
C LEU A 47 -4.10 14.78 -14.16
N ASP A 48 -4.50 15.87 -13.52
CA ASP A 48 -3.59 16.65 -12.69
C ASP A 48 -3.04 15.81 -11.53
N LEU A 49 -1.84 16.13 -11.03
CA LEU A 49 -1.18 15.34 -9.98
C LEU A 49 -2.03 15.22 -8.71
N VAL A 50 -2.75 16.28 -8.34
CA VAL A 50 -3.61 16.30 -7.15
C VAL A 50 -4.83 15.40 -7.35
N ASP A 51 -5.46 15.49 -8.52
CA ASP A 51 -6.63 14.68 -8.89
C ASP A 51 -6.27 13.20 -9.03
N ALA A 52 -5.11 12.90 -9.62
CA ALA A 52 -4.57 11.56 -9.70
C ALA A 52 -4.30 10.98 -8.32
N PHE A 53 -3.65 11.74 -7.43
CA PHE A 53 -3.39 11.31 -6.06
C PHE A 53 -4.69 11.08 -5.28
N TYR A 54 -5.65 11.99 -5.42
CA TYR A 54 -6.98 11.88 -4.82
C TYR A 54 -7.72 10.63 -5.30
N CYS A 55 -7.74 10.35 -6.61
CA CYS A 55 -8.37 9.16 -7.18
C CYS A 55 -7.71 7.87 -6.69
N VAL A 56 -6.37 7.83 -6.59
CA VAL A 56 -5.64 6.67 -6.06
C VAL A 56 -5.97 6.45 -4.58
N CYS A 57 -5.94 7.50 -3.78
CA CYS A 57 -6.27 7.42 -2.37
C CYS A 57 -7.71 6.96 -2.17
N SER A 58 -8.68 7.59 -2.83
CA SER A 58 -10.10 7.24 -2.72
C SER A 58 -10.39 5.81 -3.16
N THR A 59 -9.63 5.30 -4.14
CA THR A 59 -9.71 3.91 -4.59
C THR A 59 -9.14 2.93 -3.56
N ILE A 60 -7.92 3.18 -3.05
CA ILE A 60 -7.24 2.28 -2.10
C ILE A 60 -7.98 2.23 -0.76
N THR A 61 -8.54 3.35 -0.31
CA THR A 61 -9.37 3.42 0.90
C THR A 61 -10.79 2.92 0.67
N THR A 62 -11.11 2.45 -0.54
CA THR A 62 -12.44 1.94 -0.93
C THR A 62 -13.57 2.97 -0.78
N LEU A 63 -13.24 4.27 -0.78
CA LEU A 63 -14.24 5.35 -0.79
C LEU A 63 -14.93 5.43 -2.16
N GLY A 64 -14.15 5.43 -3.24
CA GLY A 64 -14.64 5.30 -4.60
C GLY A 64 -15.73 6.30 -5.00
N TYR A 65 -15.55 7.59 -4.74
CA TYR A 65 -16.54 8.64 -5.00
C TYR A 65 -17.03 8.69 -6.46
N GLY A 66 -16.19 8.28 -7.42
CA GLY A 66 -16.55 8.16 -8.83
C GLY A 66 -16.58 9.47 -9.62
N ASP A 67 -16.21 10.58 -8.98
CA ASP A 67 -15.99 11.89 -9.57
C ASP A 67 -14.76 11.91 -10.51
N ILE A 68 -13.68 11.26 -10.08
CA ILE A 68 -12.44 11.09 -10.84
C ILE A 68 -12.13 9.60 -10.92
N SER A 69 -12.02 9.06 -12.13
CA SER A 69 -11.88 7.62 -12.35
C SER A 69 -11.09 7.28 -13.61
N PHE A 70 -10.56 6.06 -13.64
CA PHE A 70 -9.92 5.48 -14.82
C PHE A 70 -10.92 5.45 -15.99
N SER A 71 -10.71 6.28 -17.01
CA SER A 71 -11.66 6.45 -18.12
C SER A 71 -11.18 5.78 -19.40
N SER A 72 -9.87 5.64 -19.60
CA SER A 72 -9.34 4.95 -20.77
C SER A 72 -9.54 3.44 -20.68
N LYS A 73 -9.73 2.79 -21.84
CA LYS A 73 -9.86 1.32 -21.91
C LYS A 73 -8.66 0.60 -21.27
N GLY A 74 -7.45 1.12 -21.47
CA GLY A 74 -6.24 0.58 -20.86
C GLY A 74 -6.17 0.84 -19.36
N GLY A 75 -6.61 2.01 -18.92
CA GLY A 75 -6.70 2.39 -17.51
C GLY A 75 -7.67 1.52 -16.73
N CYS A 76 -8.83 1.20 -17.30
CA CYS A 76 -9.79 0.29 -16.67
C CYS A 76 -9.21 -1.11 -16.44
N VAL A 77 -8.51 -1.67 -17.43
CA VAL A 77 -7.86 -2.99 -17.30
C VAL A 77 -6.76 -2.93 -16.25
N PHE A 78 -5.93 -1.90 -16.28
CA PHE A 78 -4.91 -1.68 -15.25
C PHE A 78 -5.53 -1.58 -13.86
N ALA A 79 -6.59 -0.78 -13.71
CA ALA A 79 -7.26 -0.54 -12.44
C ALA A 79 -7.76 -1.83 -11.79
N VAL A 80 -8.28 -2.79 -12.56
CA VAL A 80 -8.73 -4.07 -12.00
C VAL A 80 -7.58 -4.83 -11.33
N PHE A 81 -6.48 -5.07 -12.05
CA PHE A 81 -5.32 -5.78 -11.49
C PHE A 81 -4.65 -5.00 -10.36
N TRP A 82 -4.61 -3.68 -10.51
CA TRP A 82 -4.09 -2.75 -9.54
C TRP A 82 -4.88 -2.84 -8.23
N ILE A 83 -6.19 -2.61 -8.24
CA ILE A 83 -7.04 -2.62 -7.04
C ILE A 83 -6.99 -3.96 -6.31
N LEU A 84 -6.98 -5.09 -7.04
CA LEU A 84 -6.83 -6.42 -6.45
C LEU A 84 -5.50 -6.57 -5.70
N THR A 85 -4.40 -6.08 -6.28
CA THR A 85 -3.08 -6.11 -5.64
C THR A 85 -3.03 -5.16 -4.44
N GLY A 86 -3.62 -3.97 -4.58
CA GLY A 86 -3.67 -2.94 -3.55
C GLY A 86 -4.44 -3.38 -2.31
N THR A 87 -5.61 -3.99 -2.50
CA THR A 87 -6.44 -4.52 -1.40
C THR A 87 -5.73 -5.61 -0.60
N ILE A 88 -4.96 -6.50 -1.24
CA ILE A 88 -4.13 -7.48 -0.55
C ILE A 88 -3.02 -6.79 0.27
N CYS A 89 -2.38 -5.76 -0.29
CA CYS A 89 -1.33 -5.01 0.40
C CYS A 89 -1.87 -4.30 1.66
N VAL A 90 -3.03 -3.64 1.53
CA VAL A 90 -3.73 -2.99 2.64
C VAL A 90 -4.19 -4.02 3.68
N ALA A 91 -4.73 -5.17 3.27
CA ALA A 91 -5.13 -6.23 4.20
C ALA A 91 -3.94 -6.73 5.04
N LYS A 92 -2.76 -6.89 4.45
CA LYS A 92 -1.51 -7.26 5.14
C LYS A 92 -0.93 -6.17 6.02
N PHE A 93 -1.43 -4.94 5.92
CA PHE A 93 -1.07 -3.85 6.82
C PHE A 93 -1.87 -3.91 8.12
N PHE A 94 -3.12 -4.38 8.06
CA PHE A 94 -4.02 -4.48 9.21
C PHE A 94 -4.03 -5.85 9.90
N LEU A 95 -3.66 -6.93 9.19
CA LEU A 95 -3.52 -8.31 9.72
C LEU A 95 -2.08 -8.63 10.12
#